data_AF-A0A9D7D2V9-F1
#
_entry.id   AF-A0A9D7D2V9-F1
#
_cell.length_a   1.000
_cell.length_b   1.000
_cell.length_c   1.000
_cell.angle_alpha   90.00
_cell.angle_beta   90.00
_cell.angle_gamma   90.00
#
_symmetry.space_group_name_H-M   'P 1'
#
loop_
_entity.id
_entity.type
_entity.pdbx_description
1 polymer ?
#
loop_
_entity_poly.entity_id
_entity_poly.type
_entity_poly.pdbx_seq_one_letter_code
_entity_poly.pdbx_strand_id
1 'polypeptide(L)'
;MPNADATTETQSGPHPERQFAEACRAAGLAFLEGTRAGWGKRELVAWLVGPYRELSAQVGTESMPPPSMQSAQNAIREETLDELLHLVRVAVSSALADLLRGDTTCVTECIRERSILEGGERDGVWLPADRPRMRLEARVLSLFVVDYLHSARPYEADLAVCTDCDAVNFDGAGRRCPDCGQPSQTRSIVPSPVVLAATR
;
A
#
# COMPACT_ATOMS: atom_id res chain seq x y z
N MET A 1 18.89 -51.30 -18.12
CA MET A 1 19.23 -50.52 -16.90
C MET A 1 18.62 -49.14 -17.08
N PRO A 2 17.58 -48.78 -16.31
CA PRO A 2 16.95 -47.47 -16.42
C PRO A 2 17.76 -46.45 -15.60
N ASN A 3 18.27 -45.42 -16.26
CA ASN A 3 18.80 -44.25 -15.55
C ASN A 3 17.64 -43.31 -15.26
N ALA A 4 17.42 -43.09 -13.98
CA ALA A 4 16.37 -42.26 -13.43
C ALA A 4 16.59 -40.79 -13.82
N ASP A 5 15.56 -40.22 -14.43
CA ASP A 5 15.37 -38.78 -14.55
C ASP A 5 15.26 -38.18 -13.15
N ALA A 6 16.36 -37.57 -12.68
CA ALA A 6 16.34 -36.72 -11.51
C ALA A 6 15.84 -35.34 -11.92
N THR A 7 14.51 -35.18 -12.00
CA THR A 7 13.85 -33.88 -12.05
C THR A 7 14.20 -33.14 -10.77
N THR A 8 15.20 -32.27 -10.86
CA THR A 8 15.60 -31.39 -9.77
C THR A 8 14.54 -30.30 -9.68
N GLU A 9 13.48 -30.57 -8.92
CA GLU A 9 12.52 -29.56 -8.48
C GLU A 9 13.31 -28.50 -7.70
N THR A 10 13.65 -27.42 -8.39
CA THR A 10 14.23 -26.23 -7.79
C THR A 10 13.14 -25.63 -6.91
N GLN A 11 13.19 -25.94 -5.62
CA GLN A 11 12.41 -25.28 -4.58
C GLN A 11 12.76 -23.79 -4.61
N SER A 12 12.01 -23.05 -5.43
CA SER A 12 12.06 -21.59 -5.50
C SER A 12 11.46 -21.07 -4.21
N GLY A 13 12.32 -20.85 -3.21
CA GLY A 13 11.93 -20.14 -2.00
C GLY A 13 11.26 -18.80 -2.35
N PRO A 14 10.35 -18.30 -1.51
CA PRO A 14 9.61 -17.08 -1.81
C PRO A 14 10.57 -15.92 -2.09
N HIS A 15 10.45 -15.31 -3.27
CA HIS A 15 11.30 -14.19 -3.67
C HIS A 15 11.23 -13.06 -2.61
N PRO A 16 12.37 -12.57 -2.11
CA PRO A 16 12.40 -11.60 -1.00
C PRO A 16 11.64 -10.30 -1.34
N GLU A 17 11.69 -9.86 -2.59
CA GLU A 17 10.94 -8.69 -3.08
C GLU A 17 9.43 -8.87 -2.95
N ARG A 18 8.92 -10.07 -3.24
CA ARG A 18 7.50 -10.38 -3.11
C ARG A 18 7.06 -10.38 -1.64
N GLN A 19 7.87 -10.95 -0.75
CA GLN A 19 7.57 -10.93 0.69
C GLN A 19 7.56 -9.49 1.23
N PHE A 20 8.50 -8.65 0.76
CA PHE A 20 8.54 -7.24 1.14
C PHE A 20 7.33 -6.46 0.62
N ALA A 21 6.92 -6.69 -0.63
CA ALA A 21 5.71 -6.12 -1.22
C ALA A 21 4.45 -6.53 -0.42
N GLU A 22 4.31 -7.82 -0.12
CA GLU A 22 3.24 -8.37 0.72
C GLU A 22 3.22 -7.72 2.12
N ALA A 23 4.39 -7.51 2.74
CA ALA A 23 4.50 -6.83 4.03
C ALA A 23 4.09 -5.35 3.95
N CYS A 24 4.48 -4.63 2.89
CA CYS A 24 4.05 -3.26 2.63
C CYS A 24 2.52 -3.17 2.50
N ARG A 25 1.92 -4.06 1.71
CA ARG A 25 0.46 -4.15 1.57
C ARG A 25 -0.21 -4.41 2.91
N ALA A 26 0.28 -5.40 3.66
CA ALA A 26 -0.27 -5.77 4.96
C ALA A 26 -0.19 -4.59 5.96
N ALA A 27 0.92 -3.87 6.01
CA ALA A 27 1.07 -2.69 6.86
C ALA A 27 0.11 -1.56 6.46
N GLY A 28 -0.09 -1.33 5.16
CA GLY A 28 -1.05 -0.36 4.64
C GLY A 28 -2.50 -0.72 4.98
N LEU A 29 -2.88 -1.99 4.78
CA LEU A 29 -4.21 -2.50 5.13
C LEU A 29 -4.47 -2.41 6.64
N ALA A 30 -3.49 -2.78 7.48
CA ALA A 30 -3.60 -2.65 8.93
C ALA A 30 -3.90 -1.22 9.38
N PHE A 31 -3.33 -0.21 8.69
CA PHE A 31 -3.67 1.19 8.95
C PHE A 31 -5.12 1.50 8.58
N LEU A 32 -5.57 1.13 7.37
CA LEU A 32 -6.94 1.42 6.91
C LEU A 32 -8.00 0.72 7.76
N GLU A 33 -7.77 -0.53 8.14
CA GLU A 33 -8.66 -1.30 9.01
C GLU A 33 -8.65 -0.74 10.44
N GLY A 34 -7.46 -0.43 10.96
CA GLY A 34 -7.28 0.11 12.29
C GLY A 34 -7.97 1.45 12.51
N THR A 35 -7.77 2.38 11.57
CA THR A 35 -8.44 3.70 11.61
C THR A 35 -9.96 3.57 11.54
N ARG A 36 -10.49 2.63 10.75
CA ARG A 36 -11.92 2.31 10.70
C ARG A 36 -12.43 1.69 12.00
N ALA A 37 -11.60 0.93 12.71
CA ALA A 37 -11.90 0.37 14.02
C ALA A 37 -11.76 1.38 15.18
N GLY A 38 -11.47 2.66 14.89
CA GLY A 38 -11.36 3.72 15.89
C GLY A 38 -9.98 3.80 16.54
N TRP A 39 -8.91 3.64 15.77
CA TRP A 39 -7.55 3.89 16.26
C TRP A 39 -7.43 5.28 16.90
N GLY A 40 -6.87 5.31 18.10
CA GLY A 40 -6.45 6.55 18.74
C GLY A 40 -4.97 6.83 18.53
N LYS A 41 -4.46 7.80 19.29
CA LYS A 41 -3.07 8.26 19.21
C LYS A 41 -2.07 7.14 19.48
N ARG A 42 -2.38 6.25 20.43
CA ARG A 42 -1.48 5.16 20.84
C ARG A 42 -1.29 4.15 19.72
N GLU A 43 -2.38 3.75 19.07
CA GLU A 43 -2.39 2.78 17.99
C GLU A 43 -1.65 3.35 16.75
N LEU A 44 -1.89 4.63 16.43
CA LEU A 44 -1.15 5.32 15.38
C LEU A 44 0.36 5.34 15.66
N VAL A 45 0.77 5.68 16.89
CA VAL A 45 2.19 5.69 17.27
C VAL A 45 2.77 4.28 17.16
N ALA A 46 2.07 3.26 17.67
CA ALA A 46 2.51 1.87 17.59
C ALA A 46 2.73 1.43 16.12
N TRP A 47 1.81 1.80 15.22
CA TRP A 47 1.96 1.54 13.79
C TRP A 47 3.16 2.27 13.17
N LEU A 48 3.33 3.56 13.51
CA LEU A 48 4.43 4.40 12.99
C LEU A 48 5.81 3.91 13.42
N VAL A 49 5.95 3.44 14.67
CA VAL A 49 7.26 2.99 15.20
C VAL A 49 7.54 1.51 14.98
N GLY A 50 6.52 0.71 14.62
CA GLY A 50 6.63 -0.71 14.31
C GLY A 50 6.51 -0.96 12.80
N PRO A 51 5.37 -1.49 12.30
CA PRO A 51 5.22 -1.95 10.92
C PRO A 51 5.69 -0.95 9.86
N TYR A 52 5.35 0.34 10.00
CA TYR A 52 5.79 1.34 9.03
C TYR A 52 7.30 1.55 9.05
N ARG A 53 7.89 1.68 10.25
CA ARG A 53 9.32 1.95 10.43
C ARG A 53 10.19 0.80 9.93
N GLU A 54 9.78 -0.44 10.19
CA GLU A 54 10.50 -1.64 9.78
C GLU A 54 10.60 -1.77 8.26
N LEU A 55 9.62 -1.24 7.53
CA LEU A 55 9.55 -1.31 6.07
C LEU A 55 10.14 -0.08 5.38
N SER A 56 10.42 1.00 6.11
CA SER A 56 10.81 2.29 5.53
C SER A 56 12.32 2.55 5.61
N ALA A 57 12.88 3.13 4.54
CA ALA A 57 14.23 3.67 4.53
C ALA A 57 14.29 4.97 5.36
N GLN A 58 15.16 4.98 6.36
CA GLN A 58 15.43 6.17 7.16
C GLN A 58 16.25 7.15 6.34
N VAL A 59 15.67 8.29 6.00
CA VAL A 59 16.41 9.37 5.32
C VAL A 59 17.03 10.25 6.39
N GLY A 60 18.35 10.19 6.49
CA GLY A 60 19.13 10.92 7.49
C GLY A 60 18.76 12.40 7.57
N THR A 61 18.60 12.89 8.79
CA THR A 61 18.48 14.31 9.12
C THR A 61 19.87 14.94 9.20
N GLU A 62 20.66 14.87 8.14
CA GLU A 62 21.89 15.65 8.10
C GLU A 62 21.47 17.13 7.99
N SER A 63 21.58 17.88 9.10
CA SER A 63 21.25 19.31 9.21
C SER A 63 19.77 19.73 9.18
N MET A 64 18.89 19.07 9.94
CA MET A 64 17.66 19.75 10.38
C MET A 64 17.81 20.33 11.78
N PRO A 65 17.57 21.65 11.99
CA PRO A 65 17.55 22.22 13.32
C PRO A 65 16.43 21.56 14.14
N PRO A 66 16.62 21.38 15.46
CA PRO A 66 15.62 20.76 16.32
C PRO A 66 14.28 21.51 16.19
N PRO A 67 13.14 20.79 16.22
CA PRO A 67 11.84 21.44 16.22
C PRO A 67 11.77 22.43 17.38
N SER A 68 11.39 23.68 17.10
CA SER A 68 11.20 24.67 18.17
C SER A 68 10.17 24.14 19.17
N MET A 69 10.40 24.36 20.48
CA MET A 69 9.50 23.87 21.53
C MET A 69 8.06 24.39 21.40
N GLN A 70 7.81 25.43 20.61
CA GLN A 70 6.47 25.95 20.33
C GLN A 70 5.59 24.94 19.55
N SER A 71 6.17 24.04 18.75
CA SER A 71 5.40 22.98 18.07
C SER A 71 5.05 21.79 18.99
N ALA A 72 5.74 21.62 20.12
CA ALA A 72 5.48 20.53 21.06
C ALA A 72 4.27 20.80 21.97
N GLN A 73 3.79 22.05 22.04
CA GLN A 73 2.69 22.46 22.91
C GLN A 73 1.30 22.36 22.26
N ASN A 74 1.23 22.09 20.95
CA ASN A 74 -0.03 21.76 20.30
C ASN A 74 -0.29 20.26 20.44
N ALA A 75 -0.74 19.86 21.62
CA ALA A 75 -1.35 18.55 21.78
C ALA A 75 -2.52 18.46 20.78
N ILE A 76 -2.36 17.63 19.74
CA ILE A 76 -3.45 17.31 18.82
C ILE A 76 -4.58 16.74 19.69
N ARG A 77 -5.73 17.41 19.68
CA ARG A 77 -6.93 16.95 20.39
C ARG A 77 -7.40 15.66 19.74
N GLU A 78 -7.97 14.74 20.52
CA GLU A 78 -8.40 13.44 20.00
C GLU A 78 -9.44 13.58 18.88
N GLU A 79 -10.35 14.56 18.98
CA GLU A 79 -11.34 14.82 17.94
C GLU A 79 -10.69 15.24 16.61
N THR A 80 -9.56 15.96 16.68
CA THR A 80 -8.78 16.35 15.49
C THR A 80 -8.01 15.16 14.92
N LEU A 81 -7.67 14.17 15.74
CA LEU A 81 -7.00 12.96 15.27
C LEU A 81 -7.98 12.06 14.50
N ASP A 82 -9.19 11.84 15.02
CA ASP A 82 -10.21 11.03 14.34
C ASP A 82 -10.55 11.60 12.97
N GLU A 83 -10.75 12.92 12.90
CA GLU A 83 -10.97 13.62 11.63
C GLU A 83 -9.77 13.47 10.68
N LEU A 84 -8.55 13.63 11.18
CA LEU A 84 -7.33 13.43 10.38
C LEU A 84 -7.22 12.00 9.84
N LEU A 85 -7.47 10.98 10.68
CA LEU A 85 -7.40 9.58 10.29
C LEU A 85 -8.49 9.25 9.27
N HIS A 86 -9.69 9.80 9.44
CA HIS A 86 -10.77 9.69 8.46
C HIS A 86 -10.37 10.29 7.11
N LEU A 87 -9.86 11.52 7.09
CA LEU A 87 -9.42 12.20 5.87
C LEU A 87 -8.29 11.45 5.16
N VAL A 88 -7.30 10.94 5.91
CA VAL A 88 -6.21 10.13 5.34
C VAL A 88 -6.75 8.85 4.72
N ARG A 89 -7.67 8.16 5.40
CA ARG A 89 -8.29 6.93 4.89
C ARG A 89 -9.04 7.15 3.58
N VAL A 90 -9.83 8.22 3.49
CA VAL A 90 -10.56 8.61 2.26
C VAL A 90 -9.60 8.96 1.13
N ALA A 91 -8.52 9.71 1.42
CA ALA A 91 -7.54 10.07 0.41
C ALA A 91 -6.80 8.84 -0.13
N VAL A 92 -6.41 7.91 0.75
CA VAL A 92 -5.73 6.67 0.37
C VAL A 92 -6.66 5.76 -0.43
N SER A 93 -7.90 5.54 0.03
CA SER A 93 -8.87 4.70 -0.69
C SER A 93 -9.18 5.25 -2.09
N SER A 94 -9.30 6.58 -2.23
CA SER A 94 -9.48 7.26 -3.52
C SER A 94 -8.31 6.98 -4.46
N ALA A 95 -7.07 7.16 -3.99
CA ALA A 95 -5.88 6.91 -4.81
C ALA A 95 -5.77 5.43 -5.24
N LEU A 96 -6.16 4.49 -4.36
CA LEU A 96 -6.21 3.07 -4.71
C LEU A 96 -7.32 2.76 -5.73
N ALA A 97 -8.47 3.42 -5.64
CA ALA A 97 -9.52 3.31 -6.64
C ALA A 97 -9.09 3.89 -8.00
N ASP A 98 -8.23 4.92 -8.00
CA ASP A 98 -7.64 5.46 -9.23
C ASP A 98 -6.63 4.48 -9.85
N LEU A 99 -5.75 3.88 -9.03
CA LEU A 99 -4.86 2.79 -9.47
C LEU A 99 -5.63 1.61 -10.07
N LEU A 100 -6.76 1.23 -9.48
CA LEU A 100 -7.63 0.16 -9.98
C LEU A 100 -8.15 0.47 -11.41
N ARG A 101 -8.34 1.76 -11.75
CA ARG A 101 -8.73 2.23 -13.08
C ARG A 101 -7.55 2.41 -14.04
N GLY A 102 -6.33 2.16 -13.57
CA GLY A 102 -5.09 2.32 -14.33
C GLY A 102 -4.49 3.72 -14.27
N ASP A 103 -4.98 4.59 -13.39
CA ASP A 103 -4.36 5.90 -13.15
C ASP A 103 -3.21 5.75 -12.15
N THR A 104 -1.98 5.97 -12.64
CA THR A 104 -0.75 5.84 -11.86
C THR A 104 -0.22 7.18 -11.34
N THR A 105 -1.03 8.24 -11.35
CA THR A 105 -0.64 9.58 -10.87
C THR A 105 -0.07 9.52 -9.46
N CYS A 106 -0.67 8.75 -8.54
CA CYS A 106 -0.17 8.61 -7.17
C CYS A 106 1.26 8.02 -7.11
N VAL A 107 1.66 7.16 -8.06
CA VAL A 107 3.03 6.62 -8.15
C VAL A 107 3.99 7.73 -8.52
N THR A 108 3.65 8.51 -9.56
CA THR A 108 4.49 9.64 -10.01
C THR A 108 4.63 10.70 -8.93
N GLU A 109 3.56 10.96 -8.18
CA GLU A 109 3.55 11.88 -7.05
C GLU A 109 4.43 11.37 -5.90
N CYS A 110 4.38 10.08 -5.59
CA CYS A 110 5.24 9.51 -4.55
C CYS A 110 6.73 9.63 -4.87
N ILE A 111 7.10 9.42 -6.14
CA ILE A 111 8.48 9.63 -6.62
C ILE A 111 8.85 11.10 -6.53
N ARG A 112 7.99 11.99 -7.05
CA ARG A 112 8.21 13.45 -7.08
C ARG A 112 8.39 14.04 -5.69
N GLU A 113 7.53 13.66 -4.76
CA GLU A 113 7.57 14.12 -3.36
C GLU A 113 8.63 13.41 -2.53
N ARG A 114 9.30 12.37 -3.08
CA ARG A 114 10.27 11.51 -2.40
C ARG A 114 9.67 10.79 -1.19
N SER A 115 8.39 10.39 -1.28
CA SER A 115 7.76 9.52 -0.28
C SER A 115 8.15 8.06 -0.48
N ILE A 116 8.69 7.71 -1.65
CA ILE A 116 9.41 6.47 -1.92
C ILE A 116 10.81 6.81 -2.43
N LEU A 117 11.75 5.89 -2.24
CA LEU A 117 13.13 6.00 -2.68
C LEU A 117 13.52 4.75 -3.44
N GLU A 118 14.30 4.92 -4.49
CA GLU A 118 15.08 3.83 -5.03
C GLU A 118 16.22 3.53 -4.05
N GLY A 119 16.36 2.28 -3.64
CA GLY A 119 17.28 1.88 -2.58
C GLY A 119 17.79 0.46 -2.77
N GLY A 120 18.94 0.17 -2.15
CA GLY A 120 19.63 -1.12 -2.28
C GLY A 120 20.79 -1.07 -3.28
N GLU A 121 21.57 -2.15 -3.30
CA GLU A 121 22.71 -2.31 -4.21
C GLU A 121 22.25 -2.73 -5.63
N ARG A 122 20.97 -3.08 -5.78
CA ARG A 122 20.35 -3.46 -7.04
C ARG A 122 19.40 -2.37 -7.50
N ASP A 123 19.58 -1.95 -8.75
CA ASP A 123 18.65 -1.04 -9.44
C ASP A 123 17.22 -1.60 -9.43
N GLY A 124 16.23 -0.72 -9.30
CA GLY A 124 14.82 -1.08 -9.36
C GLY A 124 14.17 -1.53 -8.05
N VAL A 125 14.91 -1.53 -6.93
CA VAL A 125 14.30 -1.77 -5.61
C VAL A 125 13.78 -0.47 -5.01
N TRP A 126 12.46 -0.40 -4.82
CA TRP A 126 11.79 0.75 -4.21
C TRP A 126 11.48 0.50 -2.73
N LEU A 127 11.68 1.52 -1.90
CA LEU A 127 11.43 1.51 -0.46
C LEU A 127 10.56 2.71 -0.07
N PRO A 128 9.63 2.57 0.89
CA PRO A 128 8.96 3.70 1.53
C PRO A 128 10.00 4.59 2.23
N ALA A 129 9.81 5.91 2.23
CA ALA A 129 10.70 6.84 2.91
C ALA A 129 10.16 7.22 4.29
N ASP A 130 10.97 7.13 5.34
CA ASP A 130 10.66 7.72 6.65
C ASP A 130 11.40 9.04 6.83
N ARG A 131 10.68 10.15 6.65
CA ARG A 131 11.22 11.51 6.80
C ARG A 131 10.46 12.29 7.88
N PRO A 132 11.16 13.18 8.63
CA PRO A 132 10.47 14.07 9.55
C PRO A 132 9.48 14.97 8.80
N ARG A 133 8.33 15.23 9.43
CA ARG A 133 7.24 16.07 8.87
C ARG A 133 6.59 15.52 7.60
N MET A 134 6.90 14.30 7.19
CA MET A 134 6.19 13.64 6.10
C MET A 134 4.71 13.44 6.48
N ARG A 135 3.82 13.85 5.58
CA ARG A 135 2.36 13.74 5.75
C ARG A 135 1.97 12.28 5.99
N LEU A 136 1.03 12.03 6.89
CA LEU A 136 0.57 10.68 7.20
C LEU A 136 0.01 9.97 5.97
N GLU A 137 -0.76 10.68 5.15
CA GLU A 137 -1.24 10.21 3.84
C GLU A 137 -0.10 9.69 2.96
N ALA A 138 0.98 10.47 2.80
CA ALA A 138 2.13 10.08 1.98
C ALA A 138 2.84 8.84 2.56
N ARG A 139 2.88 8.67 3.90
CA ARG A 139 3.41 7.47 4.55
C ARG A 139 2.60 6.25 4.18
N VAL A 140 1.28 6.32 4.29
CA VAL A 140 0.39 5.20 3.98
C VAL A 140 0.43 4.88 2.48
N LEU A 141 0.33 5.89 1.60
CA LEU A 141 0.41 5.70 0.15
C LEU A 141 1.74 5.10 -0.29
N SER A 142 2.85 5.50 0.33
CA SER A 142 4.17 4.96 -0.04
C SER A 142 4.25 3.44 0.11
N LEU A 143 3.55 2.85 1.08
CA LEU A 143 3.49 1.39 1.25
C LEU A 143 2.79 0.71 0.07
N PHE A 144 1.63 1.23 -0.33
CA PHE A 144 0.88 0.67 -1.45
C PHE A 144 1.58 0.88 -2.79
N VAL A 145 2.21 2.05 -2.99
CA VAL A 145 2.96 2.33 -4.21
C VAL A 145 4.18 1.40 -4.33
N VAL A 146 4.90 1.17 -3.24
CA VAL A 146 6.03 0.22 -3.23
C VAL A 146 5.55 -1.19 -3.52
N ASP A 147 4.47 -1.65 -2.87
CA ASP A 147 3.87 -2.94 -3.17
C ASP A 147 3.44 -3.05 -4.64
N TYR A 148 2.79 -2.03 -5.19
CA TYR A 148 2.39 -1.98 -6.59
C TYR A 148 3.58 -2.08 -7.55
N LEU A 149 4.67 -1.37 -7.28
CA LEU A 149 5.88 -1.39 -8.11
C LEU A 149 6.58 -2.75 -8.11
N HIS A 150 6.56 -3.46 -6.98
CA HIS A 150 7.14 -4.81 -6.87
C HIS A 150 6.17 -5.92 -7.30
N SER A 151 4.87 -5.67 -7.23
CA SER A 151 3.83 -6.67 -7.46
C SER A 151 2.51 -6.00 -7.87
N ALA A 152 2.39 -5.66 -9.16
CA ALA A 152 1.17 -5.02 -9.69
C ALA A 152 -0.05 -5.97 -9.72
N ARG A 153 0.16 -7.28 -9.91
CA ARG A 153 -0.91 -8.27 -10.18
C ARG A 153 -2.07 -8.24 -9.17
N PRO A 154 -1.86 -8.18 -7.84
CA PRO A 154 -2.97 -8.07 -6.88
C PRO A 154 -3.82 -6.80 -7.07
N TYR A 155 -3.24 -5.69 -7.52
CA TYR A 155 -3.99 -4.46 -7.80
C TYR A 155 -4.86 -4.59 -9.05
N GLU A 156 -4.44 -5.41 -10.00
CA GLU A 156 -5.18 -5.62 -11.24
C GLU A 156 -6.28 -6.67 -11.12
N ALA A 157 -6.04 -7.71 -10.32
CA ALA A 157 -6.91 -8.87 -10.23
C ALA A 157 -7.76 -8.88 -8.95
N ASP A 158 -7.19 -8.42 -7.83
CA ASP A 158 -7.73 -8.74 -6.50
C ASP A 158 -8.22 -7.52 -5.73
N LEU A 159 -7.71 -6.32 -6.04
CA LEU A 159 -8.06 -5.08 -5.35
C LEU A 159 -9.53 -4.72 -5.54
N ALA A 160 -10.20 -4.47 -4.42
CA ALA A 160 -11.53 -3.92 -4.36
C ALA A 160 -11.59 -2.74 -3.38
N VAL A 161 -12.31 -1.68 -3.77
CA VAL A 161 -12.53 -0.49 -2.93
C VAL A 161 -14.02 -0.20 -2.83
N CYS A 162 -14.56 -0.16 -1.61
CA CYS A 162 -15.96 0.21 -1.38
C CYS A 162 -16.14 1.73 -1.46
N THR A 163 -17.16 2.19 -2.20
CA THR A 163 -17.47 3.63 -2.34
C THR A 163 -18.16 4.22 -1.13
N ASP A 164 -18.76 3.38 -0.29
CA ASP A 164 -19.67 3.85 0.76
C ASP A 164 -18.98 3.92 2.11
N CYS A 165 -18.06 3.00 2.40
CA CYS A 165 -17.33 2.96 3.66
C CYS A 165 -15.80 2.99 3.51
N ASP A 166 -15.28 3.19 2.29
CA ASP A 166 -13.84 3.25 1.98
C ASP A 166 -13.05 1.98 2.32
N ALA A 167 -13.73 0.86 2.54
CA ALA A 167 -13.06 -0.41 2.81
C ALA A 167 -12.25 -0.85 1.59
N VAL A 168 -10.98 -1.19 1.82
CA VAL A 168 -10.04 -1.68 0.82
C VAL A 168 -9.72 -3.13 1.15
N ASN A 169 -9.78 -4.01 0.16
CA ASN A 169 -9.35 -5.40 0.31
C ASN A 169 -8.72 -5.93 -0.99
N PHE A 170 -8.08 -7.09 -0.88
CA PHE A 170 -7.45 -7.80 -2.00
C PHE A 170 -7.97 -9.24 -2.05
N ASP A 171 -9.29 -9.40 -2.14
CA ASP A 171 -9.94 -10.72 -2.12
C ASP A 171 -10.38 -11.23 -3.50
N GLY A 172 -10.32 -10.41 -4.56
CA GLY A 172 -10.60 -10.76 -5.97
C GLY A 172 -11.99 -11.33 -6.29
N ALA A 173 -12.79 -11.63 -5.27
CA ALA A 173 -14.07 -12.32 -5.35
C ALA A 173 -15.21 -11.51 -4.72
N GLY A 174 -14.89 -10.53 -3.88
CA GLY A 174 -15.84 -9.67 -3.18
C GLY A 174 -16.41 -8.59 -4.09
N ARG A 175 -17.45 -8.90 -4.88
CA ARG A 175 -18.28 -7.85 -5.50
C ARG A 175 -19.00 -6.98 -4.46
N ARG A 176 -19.04 -7.43 -3.20
CA ARG A 176 -19.65 -6.74 -2.07
C ARG A 176 -18.61 -6.52 -0.99
N CYS A 177 -18.65 -5.32 -0.43
CA CYS A 177 -17.86 -4.94 0.72
C CYS A 177 -18.20 -5.87 1.90
N PRO A 178 -17.20 -6.48 2.57
CA PRO A 178 -17.44 -7.35 3.72
C PRO A 178 -18.03 -6.60 4.91
N ASP A 179 -17.85 -5.28 4.98
CA ASP A 179 -18.23 -4.47 6.13
C ASP A 179 -19.65 -3.91 6.05
N CYS A 180 -20.07 -3.43 4.87
CA CYS A 180 -21.38 -2.81 4.69
C CYS A 180 -22.28 -3.54 3.68
N GLY A 181 -21.77 -4.57 3.00
CA GLY A 181 -22.50 -5.36 2.00
C GLY A 181 -22.76 -4.64 0.67
N GLN A 182 -22.32 -3.39 0.53
CA GLN A 182 -22.51 -2.58 -0.68
C GLN A 182 -21.56 -3.01 -1.80
N PRO A 183 -21.88 -2.74 -3.07
CA PRO A 183 -20.99 -3.06 -4.18
C PRO A 183 -19.61 -2.42 -4.01
N SER A 184 -18.55 -3.20 -4.21
CA SER A 184 -17.19 -2.69 -4.27
C SER A 184 -16.80 -2.38 -5.72
N GLN A 185 -16.03 -1.32 -5.93
CA GLN A 185 -15.35 -1.12 -7.20
C GLN A 185 -14.33 -2.24 -7.37
N THR A 186 -14.40 -2.89 -8.52
CA THR A 186 -13.46 -3.91 -8.95
C THR A 186 -13.08 -3.60 -10.39
N ARG A 187 -11.89 -4.02 -10.84
CA ARG A 187 -11.53 -3.88 -12.25
C ARG A 187 -12.49 -4.76 -13.04
N SER A 188 -13.24 -4.17 -13.95
CA SER A 188 -14.10 -4.94 -14.85
C SER A 188 -13.19 -5.75 -15.77
N ILE A 189 -12.96 -7.02 -15.43
CA ILE A 189 -12.40 -7.99 -16.36
C ILE A 189 -13.52 -8.27 -17.36
N VAL A 190 -13.69 -7.39 -18.34
CA VAL A 190 -14.45 -7.74 -19.53
C VAL A 190 -13.66 -8.87 -20.18
N PRO A 191 -14.17 -10.12 -20.24
CA PRO A 191 -13.47 -11.15 -21.00
C PRO A 191 -13.40 -10.64 -22.44
N SER A 192 -12.18 -10.35 -22.90
CA SER A 192 -11.95 -10.01 -24.29
C SER A 192 -12.56 -11.14 -25.12
N PRO A 193 -13.52 -10.88 -26.03
CA PRO A 193 -14.06 -11.94 -26.87
C PRO A 193 -12.89 -12.47 -27.69
N VAL A 194 -12.43 -13.66 -27.34
CA VAL A 194 -11.43 -14.40 -28.09
C VAL A 194 -11.93 -14.43 -29.53
N VAL A 195 -11.23 -13.71 -30.40
CA VAL A 195 -11.45 -13.76 -31.85
C VAL A 195 -11.04 -15.17 -32.27
N LEU A 196 -12.01 -16.08 -32.26
CA LEU A 196 -11.97 -17.34 -32.99
C LEU A 196 -11.97 -16.99 -34.48
N ALA A 197 -10.81 -16.59 -35.00
CA ALA A 197 -10.55 -16.56 -36.42
C ALA A 197 -10.54 -18.02 -36.89
N ALA A 198 -11.67 -18.43 -37.46
CA ALA A 198 -11.82 -19.69 -38.15
C ALA A 198 -10.79 -19.79 -39.29
N THR A 199 -9.84 -20.70 -39.14
CA THR A 199 -9.09 -21.25 -40.27
C THR A 199 -10.07 -22.06 -41.12
N ARG A 200 -10.35 -21.56 -42.33
CA ARG A 200 -10.90 -22.32 -43.45
C ARG A 200 -9.76 -22.70 -44.39
#